data_AF-A0A1X7BTR1-F1
#
_entry.id   AF-A0A1X7BTR1-F1
#
_cell.length_a   1.000
_cell.length_b   1.000
_cell.length_c   1.000
_cell.angle_alpha   90.00
_cell.angle_beta   90.00
_cell.angle_gamma   90.00
#
_symmetry.space_group_name_H-M   'P 1'
#
loop_
_entity.id
_entity.type
_entity.pdbx_description
1 polymer ?
#
loop_
_entity_poly.entity_id
_entity_poly.type
_entity_poly.pdbx_seq_one_letter_code
_entity_poly.pdbx_strand_id
1 'polypeptide(L)' 'MDMPGLWLVGYGGWTGYASATTFGVTKTARQAVKEIAAFLS' A
#
# COMPACT_ATOMS: atom_id res chain seq x y z
N MET A 1 -4.11 14.41 -2.00
CA MET A 1 -3.12 13.95 -1.02
C MET A 1 -1.88 13.59 -1.80
N ASP A 2 -1.03 14.56 -2.12
CA ASP A 2 0.25 14.28 -2.77
C ASP A 2 1.35 14.76 -1.83
N MET A 3 1.78 13.83 -0.97
CA MET A 3 2.91 14.02 -0.08
C MET A 3 3.98 13.01 -0.49
N PRO A 4 5.17 13.46 -0.93
CA PRO A 4 6.28 12.55 -1.22
C PRO A 4 6.59 11.70 0.00
N GLY A 5 6.76 10.39 -0.20
CA GLY A 5 7.07 9.47 0.88
C GLY A 5 5.87 8.96 1.68
N LEU A 6 4.62 9.21 1.25
CA LEU A 6 3.41 8.71 1.92
C LEU A 6 2.77 7.56 1.14
N TRP A 7 2.54 6.43 1.82
CA TRP A 7 1.76 5.30 1.30
C TRP A 7 0.60 4.97 2.24
N LEU A 8 -0.56 4.69 1.65
CA LEU A 8 -1.78 4.32 2.37
C LEU A 8 -2.15 2.90 1.99
N VAL A 9 -2.18 2.01 2.98
CA VAL A 9 -2.37 0.57 2.78
C VAL A 9 -3.40 0.04 3.78
N GLY A 10 -4.36 -0.75 3.31
CA GLY A 10 -5.27 -1.50 4.17
C GLY A 10 -6.49 -0.73 4.67
N TYR A 11 -6.79 0.44 4.10
CA TYR A 11 -7.94 1.27 4.46
C TYR A 11 -9.25 0.88 3.73
N GLY A 12 -9.23 -0.19 2.94
CA GLY A 12 -10.40 -0.70 2.23
C GLY A 12 -10.33 -0.48 0.73
N GLY A 13 -11.48 -0.51 0.05
CA GLY A 13 -11.55 -0.58 -1.41
C GLY A 13 -10.75 0.53 -2.13
N TRP A 14 -10.70 1.73 -1.55
CA TRP A 14 -9.98 2.87 -2.12
C TRP A 14 -8.45 2.75 -2.03
N THR A 15 -7.90 1.93 -1.12
CA THR A 15 -6.47 1.55 -1.07
C THR A 15 -6.22 0.15 -1.65
N GLY A 16 -7.17 -0.35 -2.44
CA GLY A 16 -7.11 -1.66 -3.10
C GLY A 16 -8.23 -2.61 -2.66
N TYR A 17 -8.71 -3.39 -3.63
CA TYR A 17 -9.77 -4.37 -3.43
C TYR A 17 -9.45 -5.35 -2.28
N ALA A 18 -10.40 -5.52 -1.36
CA ALA A 18 -10.28 -6.36 -0.16
C ALA A 18 -9.07 -6.04 0.76
N SER A 19 -8.42 -4.87 0.61
CA SER A 19 -7.20 -4.55 1.36
C SER A 19 -7.41 -4.41 2.87
N ALA A 20 -8.63 -4.11 3.34
CA ALA A 20 -8.99 -4.08 4.76
C ALA A 20 -9.40 -5.47 5.30
N THR A 21 -8.70 -6.52 4.89
CA THR A 21 -8.91 -7.89 5.39
C THR A 21 -7.56 -8.56 5.63
N THR A 22 -7.49 -9.49 6.60
CA THR A 22 -6.25 -10.18 6.98
C THR A 22 -5.55 -10.85 5.79
N PHE A 23 -6.31 -11.43 4.86
CA PHE A 23 -5.74 -12.08 3.66
C PHE A 23 -5.57 -11.12 2.48
N GLY A 24 -6.47 -10.15 2.30
CA GLY A 24 -6.44 -9.25 1.16
C GLY A 24 -5.36 -8.17 1.23
N VAL A 25 -4.95 -7.77 2.44
CA VAL A 25 -3.93 -6.72 2.65
C VAL A 25 -2.56 -7.10 2.08
N THR A 26 -2.23 -8.40 2.04
CA THR A 26 -0.87 -8.86 1.75
C THR A 26 -0.39 -8.48 0.35
N LYS A 27 -1.29 -8.37 -0.62
CA LYS A 27 -0.96 -7.93 -2.00
C LYS A 27 -0.55 -6.46 -2.02
N THR A 28 -1.36 -5.58 -1.43
CA THR A 28 -1.12 -4.13 -1.45
C THR A 28 0.07 -3.76 -0.57
N ALA A 29 0.26 -4.43 0.57
CA ALA A 29 1.42 -4.24 1.42
C ALA A 29 2.74 -4.58 0.70
N ARG A 30 2.82 -5.72 -0.01
CA ARG A 30 4.02 -6.08 -0.77
C ARG A 30 4.33 -5.08 -1.89
N GLN A 31 3.31 -4.52 -2.52
CA GLN A 31 3.49 -3.53 -3.56
C GLN A 31 4.04 -2.22 -2.98
N ALA A 32 3.45 -1.73 -1.89
CA ALA A 32 3.93 -0.53 -1.22
C ALA A 32 5.39 -0.64 -0.78
N VAL A 33 5.81 -1.80 -0.24
CA VAL A 33 7.22 -2.02 0.14
C VAL A 33 8.17 -1.93 -1.06
N LYS A 34 7.78 -2.44 -2.24
CA LYS A 34 8.60 -2.34 -3.46
C LYS A 34 8.75 -0.89 -3.91
N GLU A 35 7.66 -0.13 -3.86
CA GLU A 35 7.66 1.29 -4.22
C GLU A 35 8.52 2.11 -3.24
N ILE A 36 8.40 1.85 -1.94
CA ILE A 36 9.23 2.49 -0.91
C ILE A 36 10.71 2.16 -1.14
N ALA A 37 11.05 0.90 -1.39
CA ALA A 37 12.43 0.49 -1.65
C ALA A 37 13.01 1.19 -2.89
N ALA A 38 12.23 1.28 -3.98
CA ALA A 38 12.63 2.00 -5.18
C ALA A 38 12.75 3.51 -4.94
N PHE A 39 11.91 4.10 -4.07
CA PHE A 39 11.96 5.52 -3.74
C PHE A 39 13.18 5.89 -2.88
N LEU A 40 13.65 4.97 -2.04
CA LEU A 40 14.81 5.17 -1.15
C LEU A 40 16.15 4.76 -1.77
N SER A 41 16.15 4.17 -2.97
CA SER A 41 17.35 3.77 -3.70
C SER A 41 17.89 4.95 -4.53
#